data_AF-A0A4D5RL73-F1
#
_entry.id   AF-A0A4D5RL73-F1
#
_cell.length_a   1.000
_cell.length_b   1.000
_cell.length_c   1.000
_cell.angle_alpha   90.00
_cell.angle_beta   90.00
_cell.angle_gamma   90.00
#
_symmetry.space_group_name_H-M   'P 1'
#
loop_
_entity.id
_entity.type
_entity.pdbx_description
1 polymer ?
#
loop_
_entity_poly.entity_id
_entity_poly.type
_entity_poly.pdbx_seq_one_letter_code
_entity_poly.pdbx_strand_id
1 'polypeptide(L)'
;MEALDISGDLSSCTHCPRMTFDSALYERDTEFEAVTDEAFVTLATDDTYSLGALVLAHSLKRVHTSRQLVILVTSTVTTHMRTLLSQVFDLVEEVNLLDSRDPSNLALLNRPELGVTFTKLHCWRLVQFKKCVFMDSDTMVLQNCDELFSRDELSAVPDVGWPDCFNSGVFVYVPSEATFNALIAFADEHGSFDGGDQGLLNQYFSDWSTKDINRHLSFIYNMNANVAYTYLPAYRQFSKDVKVVHFLGSLKPWHHSFSLITGQVETRGETQHMHGHLQFWWELFMTNVQPNLFPECAGLAGEMSKLTIKTAEELRQSPTEQAMYGGSEARQFAWERGQIDYLGADAFENIQKKLDTAITPPSEPVTTQAHPEQASKTKGAQPKQQKGVQK
;
A
#
# COMPACT_ATOMS: atom_id res chain seq x y z
N MET A 1 27.33 -7.87 39.97
CA MET A 1 25.86 -7.70 39.88
C MET A 1 25.54 -6.36 40.51
N GLU A 2 25.64 -5.29 39.73
CA GLU A 2 25.04 -4.01 40.07
C GLU A 2 23.83 -3.85 39.15
N ALA A 3 22.66 -3.69 39.76
CA ALA A 3 21.40 -3.50 39.05
C ALA A 3 21.38 -2.09 38.46
N LEU A 4 21.19 -2.00 37.15
CA LEU A 4 20.87 -0.74 36.48
C LEU A 4 19.42 -0.38 36.82
N ASP A 5 19.28 0.72 37.55
CA ASP A 5 18.01 1.36 37.86
C ASP A 5 17.39 1.94 36.58
N ILE A 6 16.17 1.50 36.25
CA ILE A 6 15.44 1.86 35.02
C ILE A 6 14.21 2.71 35.34
N SER A 7 14.22 3.50 36.42
CA SER A 7 13.15 4.48 36.70
C SER A 7 13.38 5.83 36.00
N GLY A 8 13.76 5.80 34.72
CA GLY A 8 13.92 6.99 33.88
C GLY A 8 12.62 7.36 33.18
N ASP A 9 12.07 8.52 33.53
CA ASP A 9 10.89 9.18 32.98
C ASP A 9 10.72 9.03 31.45
N LEU A 10 9.61 8.40 31.03
CA LEU A 10 9.26 8.08 29.63
C LEU A 10 8.82 9.31 28.80
N SER A 11 8.92 10.53 29.34
CA SER A 11 8.36 11.73 28.71
C SER A 11 9.34 12.55 27.86
N SER A 12 10.63 12.21 27.76
CA SER A 12 11.63 13.09 27.14
C SER A 12 12.29 12.60 25.85
N CYS A 13 11.78 11.56 25.18
CA CYS A 13 12.39 11.05 23.94
C CYS A 13 11.94 11.84 22.70
N THR A 14 12.20 13.15 22.67
CA THR A 14 11.87 14.07 21.56
C THR A 14 13.02 14.29 20.57
N HIS A 15 14.08 13.48 20.61
CA HIS A 15 15.23 13.62 19.71
C HIS A 15 15.32 12.45 18.73
N CYS A 16 14.35 12.38 17.82
CA CYS A 16 14.61 11.82 16.50
C CYS A 16 15.22 12.96 15.67
N PRO A 17 16.41 12.81 15.05
CA PRO A 17 16.97 13.84 14.18
C PRO A 17 15.94 14.19 13.10
N ARG A 18 15.61 15.48 12.96
CA ARG A 18 14.71 15.95 11.92
C ARG A 18 15.37 15.65 10.56
N MET A 19 14.79 14.72 9.80
CA MET A 19 15.21 14.52 8.41
C MET A 19 14.89 15.82 7.66
N THR A 20 15.92 16.52 7.19
CA THR A 20 15.75 17.81 6.51
C THR A 20 15.44 17.56 5.05
N PHE A 21 14.24 17.95 4.65
CA PHE A 21 13.83 18.02 3.26
C PHE A 21 14.53 19.21 2.60
N ASP A 22 15.45 18.96 1.67
CA ASP A 22 15.99 20.00 0.79
C ASP A 22 15.06 20.10 -0.43
N SER A 23 14.36 21.23 -0.55
CA SER A 23 13.34 21.46 -1.58
C SER A 23 13.94 21.92 -2.91
N ALA A 24 15.26 21.87 -3.06
CA ALA A 24 15.92 22.20 -4.31
C ALA A 24 15.46 21.24 -5.41
N LEU A 25 14.65 21.77 -6.34
CA LEU A 25 14.34 21.12 -7.61
C LEU A 25 15.62 20.61 -8.24
N TYR A 26 15.56 19.41 -8.82
CA TYR A 26 16.66 18.59 -9.35
C TYR A 26 17.66 19.34 -10.26
N GLU A 27 18.49 20.21 -9.70
CA GLU A 27 19.58 20.88 -10.40
C GLU A 27 20.72 19.86 -10.57
N ARG A 28 20.85 19.34 -11.79
CA ARG A 28 21.97 18.51 -12.22
C ARG A 28 23.21 19.38 -12.38
N ASP A 29 23.88 19.69 -11.28
CA ASP A 29 25.16 20.42 -11.31
C ASP A 29 26.38 19.52 -11.57
N THR A 30 26.17 18.23 -11.84
CA THR A 30 27.24 17.31 -12.26
C THR A 30 26.75 16.36 -13.37
N GLU A 31 27.39 16.44 -14.54
CA GLU A 31 27.26 15.48 -15.64
C GLU A 31 27.90 14.15 -15.23
N PHE A 32 27.23 13.37 -14.39
CA PHE A 32 27.52 11.94 -14.30
C PHE A 32 26.90 11.26 -15.52
N GLU A 33 27.70 10.49 -16.24
CA GLU A 33 27.25 9.72 -17.40
C GLU A 33 26.17 8.74 -16.95
N ALA A 34 24.95 8.88 -17.49
CA ALA A 34 23.81 8.06 -17.10
C ALA A 34 24.09 6.59 -17.48
N VAL A 35 23.94 5.69 -16.51
CA VAL A 35 24.11 4.25 -16.74
C VAL A 35 22.80 3.71 -17.29
N THR A 36 22.81 3.30 -18.56
CA THR A 36 21.60 2.89 -19.29
C THR A 36 21.37 1.39 -19.30
N ASP A 37 22.34 0.58 -18.87
CA ASP A 37 22.22 -0.88 -18.80
C ASP A 37 22.00 -1.42 -17.38
N GLU A 38 21.76 -0.54 -16.41
CA GLU A 38 21.42 -0.86 -15.02
C GLU A 38 20.14 -0.14 -14.58
N ALA A 39 19.32 -0.81 -13.76
CA ALA A 39 18.06 -0.21 -13.30
C ALA A 39 17.66 -0.58 -11.87
N PHE A 40 17.02 0.37 -11.18
CA PHE A 40 16.14 0.08 -10.06
C PHE A 40 14.76 -0.33 -10.60
N VAL A 41 14.23 -1.44 -10.11
CA VAL A 41 12.97 -2.04 -10.57
C VAL A 41 11.99 -2.13 -9.41
N THR A 42 10.75 -1.70 -9.62
CA THR A 42 9.66 -1.87 -8.64
C THR A 42 8.42 -2.46 -9.30
N LEU A 43 7.41 -2.79 -8.50
CA LEU A 43 6.14 -3.36 -8.93
C LEU A 43 4.97 -2.61 -8.29
N ALA A 44 3.96 -2.28 -9.09
CA ALA A 44 2.65 -1.85 -8.62
C ALA A 44 1.54 -2.65 -9.31
N THR A 45 0.70 -3.31 -8.50
CA THR A 45 -0.42 -4.12 -8.99
C THR A 45 -1.74 -3.35 -9.04
N ASP A 46 -1.77 -2.12 -8.54
CA ASP A 46 -2.94 -1.24 -8.55
C ASP A 46 -2.52 0.22 -8.36
N ASP A 47 -3.48 1.14 -8.41
CA ASP A 47 -3.26 2.57 -8.23
C ASP A 47 -2.78 2.92 -6.81
N THR A 48 -3.10 2.11 -5.79
CA THR A 48 -2.71 2.37 -4.40
C THR A 48 -1.22 2.09 -4.19
N TYR A 49 -0.73 0.93 -4.63
CA TYR A 49 0.71 0.63 -4.61
C TYR A 49 1.51 1.52 -5.57
N SER A 50 0.87 2.06 -6.61
CA SER A 50 1.50 3.06 -7.48
C SER A 50 1.86 4.36 -6.74
N LEU A 51 1.13 4.73 -5.68
CA LEU A 51 1.50 5.87 -4.83
C LEU A 51 2.85 5.63 -4.14
N GLY A 52 3.04 4.43 -3.61
CA GLY A 52 4.30 3.99 -3.02
C GLY A 52 5.45 4.01 -4.02
N ALA A 53 5.21 3.44 -5.21
CA ALA A 53 6.19 3.42 -6.29
C ALA A 53 6.62 4.84 -6.74
N LEU A 54 5.68 5.80 -6.82
CA LEU A 54 6.00 7.20 -7.12
C LEU A 54 6.89 7.82 -6.04
N VAL A 55 6.58 7.60 -4.75
CA VAL A 55 7.43 8.10 -3.66
C VAL A 55 8.82 7.46 -3.69
N LEU A 56 8.91 6.14 -3.93
CA LEU A 56 10.18 5.44 -4.11
C LEU A 56 11.00 6.08 -5.24
N ALA A 57 10.41 6.30 -6.41
CA ALA A 57 11.08 6.90 -7.55
C ALA A 57 11.57 8.33 -7.26
N HIS A 58 10.73 9.17 -6.64
CA HIS A 58 11.15 10.51 -6.22
C HIS A 58 12.27 10.48 -5.18
N SER A 59 12.26 9.49 -4.27
CA SER A 59 13.31 9.31 -3.26
C SER A 59 14.65 8.92 -3.89
N LEU A 60 14.65 8.06 -4.92
CA LEU A 60 15.82 7.70 -5.72
C LEU A 60 16.38 8.88 -6.51
N LYS A 61 15.50 9.66 -7.17
CA LYS A 61 15.91 10.88 -7.87
C LYS A 61 16.51 11.93 -6.93
N ARG A 62 15.95 12.07 -5.72
CA ARG A 62 16.43 13.03 -4.71
C ARG A 62 17.86 12.75 -4.27
N VAL A 63 18.24 11.47 -4.23
CA VAL A 63 19.60 11.05 -3.90
C VAL A 63 20.50 10.92 -5.14
N HIS A 64 20.07 11.47 -6.27
CA HIS A 64 20.82 11.54 -7.53
C HIS A 64 21.34 10.18 -8.01
N THR A 65 20.48 9.15 -8.01
CA THR A 65 20.85 7.90 -8.69
C THR A 65 21.19 8.15 -10.16
N SER A 66 22.22 7.47 -10.66
CA SER A 66 22.60 7.51 -12.08
C SER A 66 21.98 6.39 -12.92
N ARG A 67 21.13 5.55 -12.33
CA ARG A 67 20.52 4.37 -12.97
C ARG A 67 19.10 4.65 -13.43
N GLN A 68 18.64 3.83 -14.36
CA GLN A 68 17.26 3.90 -14.84
C GLN A 68 16.28 3.46 -13.76
N LEU A 69 15.08 4.05 -13.80
CA LEU A 69 13.95 3.69 -12.96
C LEU A 69 12.92 2.94 -13.79
N VAL A 70 12.63 1.71 -13.40
CA VAL A 70 11.68 0.83 -14.08
C VAL A 70 10.56 0.45 -13.14
N ILE A 71 9.33 0.44 -13.63
CA ILE A 71 8.18 -0.10 -12.91
C ILE A 71 7.47 -1.15 -13.74
N LEU A 72 7.22 -2.30 -13.12
CA LEU A 72 6.29 -3.31 -13.61
C LEU A 72 4.88 -2.94 -13.15
N VAL A 73 3.90 -2.97 -14.06
CA VAL A 73 2.49 -2.71 -13.77
C VAL A 73 1.57 -3.79 -14.30
N THR A 74 0.48 -4.06 -13.62
CA THR A 74 -0.58 -4.95 -14.10
C THR A 74 -1.67 -4.18 -14.84
N SER A 75 -2.53 -4.88 -15.58
CA SER A 75 -3.68 -4.31 -16.30
C SER A 75 -4.71 -3.59 -15.41
N THR A 76 -4.66 -3.81 -14.10
CA THR A 76 -5.50 -3.16 -13.08
C THR A 76 -5.06 -1.72 -12.76
N VAL A 77 -3.83 -1.33 -13.06
CA VAL A 77 -3.36 0.06 -12.91
C VAL A 77 -4.02 0.94 -13.98
N THR A 78 -4.69 2.01 -13.56
CA THR A 78 -5.47 2.87 -14.46
C THR A 78 -4.61 3.61 -15.47
N THR A 79 -5.19 4.00 -16.61
CA THR A 79 -4.49 4.80 -17.63
C THR A 79 -4.01 6.15 -17.08
N HIS A 80 -4.77 6.78 -16.17
CA HIS A 80 -4.36 8.01 -15.51
C HIS A 80 -3.12 7.79 -14.64
N MET A 81 -3.11 6.73 -13.82
CA MET A 81 -1.95 6.40 -13.01
C MET A 81 -0.73 6.04 -13.87
N ARG A 82 -0.91 5.27 -14.95
CA ARG A 82 0.16 4.97 -15.91
C ARG A 82 0.75 6.22 -16.54
N THR A 83 -0.07 7.22 -16.83
CA THR A 83 0.41 8.50 -17.37
C THR A 83 1.33 9.21 -16.37
N LEU A 84 1.02 9.17 -15.07
CA LEU A 84 1.88 9.72 -14.02
C LEU A 84 3.16 8.91 -13.84
N LEU A 85 3.05 7.58 -13.84
CA LEU A 85 4.21 6.69 -13.77
C LEU A 85 5.19 6.98 -14.92
N SER A 86 4.70 7.14 -16.15
CA SER A 86 5.54 7.46 -17.32
C SER A 86 6.21 8.84 -17.28
N GLN A 87 5.81 9.74 -16.38
CA GLN A 87 6.50 11.02 -16.16
C GLN A 87 7.69 10.89 -15.21
N VAL A 88 7.68 9.85 -14.36
CA VAL A 88 8.67 9.68 -13.29
C VAL A 88 9.62 8.52 -13.58
N PHE A 89 9.13 7.41 -14.12
CA PHE A 89 9.92 6.24 -14.49
C PHE A 89 10.44 6.35 -15.93
N ASP A 90 11.63 5.82 -16.18
CA ASP A 90 12.22 5.74 -17.52
C ASP A 90 11.54 4.64 -18.37
N LEU A 91 11.05 3.59 -17.70
CA LEU A 91 10.29 2.51 -18.33
C LEU A 91 9.10 2.07 -17.45
N VAL A 92 7.91 2.08 -18.04
CA VAL A 92 6.69 1.48 -17.47
C VAL A 92 6.36 0.23 -18.28
N GLU A 93 6.64 -0.94 -17.72
CA GLU A 93 6.46 -2.23 -18.38
C GLU A 93 5.17 -2.90 -17.88
N GLU A 94 4.25 -3.21 -18.80
CA GLU A 94 3.02 -3.92 -18.44
C GLU A 94 3.23 -5.43 -18.44
N VAL A 95 2.92 -6.05 -17.30
CA VAL A 95 2.97 -7.49 -17.11
C VAL A 95 1.55 -8.06 -17.14
N ASN A 96 1.28 -8.85 -18.17
CA ASN A 96 0.00 -9.55 -18.32
C ASN A 96 0.10 -10.99 -17.83
N LEU A 97 -0.35 -11.24 -16.60
CA LEU A 97 -0.48 -12.59 -16.03
C LEU A 97 -1.46 -13.49 -16.81
N LEU A 98 -2.43 -12.87 -17.51
CA LEU A 98 -3.51 -13.55 -18.22
C LEU A 98 -3.21 -13.81 -19.70
N ASP A 99 -1.96 -13.69 -20.15
CA ASP A 99 -1.66 -14.02 -21.54
C ASP A 99 -1.79 -15.53 -21.78
N SER A 100 -2.99 -15.92 -22.24
CA SER A 100 -3.43 -17.28 -22.58
C SER A 100 -2.56 -18.02 -23.59
N ARG A 101 -1.55 -17.35 -24.17
CA ARG A 101 -0.61 -17.93 -25.12
C ARG A 101 0.62 -18.55 -24.47
N ASP A 102 0.85 -18.29 -23.18
CA ASP A 102 1.96 -18.88 -22.43
C ASP A 102 1.45 -20.07 -21.60
N PRO A 103 1.88 -21.32 -21.91
CA PRO A 103 1.53 -22.50 -21.12
C PRO A 103 1.86 -22.34 -19.63
N SER A 104 2.89 -21.55 -19.31
CA SER A 104 3.31 -21.26 -17.95
C SER A 104 2.26 -20.40 -17.24
N ASN A 105 1.71 -19.38 -17.92
CA ASN A 105 0.60 -18.54 -17.40
C ASN A 105 -0.68 -19.33 -17.14
N LEU A 106 -0.94 -20.39 -17.92
CA LEU A 106 -2.07 -21.29 -17.70
C LEU A 106 -1.92 -22.13 -16.43
N ALA A 107 -0.69 -22.52 -16.07
CA ALA A 107 -0.43 -23.15 -14.77
C ALA A 107 -0.68 -22.16 -13.61
N LEU A 108 -0.36 -20.87 -13.80
CA LEU A 108 -0.59 -19.80 -12.81
C LEU A 108 -2.07 -19.64 -12.45
N LEU A 109 -2.99 -19.81 -13.41
CA LEU A 109 -4.43 -19.73 -13.17
C LEU A 109 -4.94 -20.79 -12.16
N ASN A 110 -4.19 -21.88 -11.97
CA ASN A 110 -4.54 -22.93 -11.01
C ASN A 110 -4.02 -22.66 -9.59
N ARG A 111 -3.27 -21.56 -9.37
CA ARG A 111 -2.64 -21.18 -8.10
C ARG A 111 -2.89 -19.69 -7.76
N PRO A 112 -4.15 -19.30 -7.51
CA PRO A 112 -4.52 -17.89 -7.28
C PRO A 112 -3.79 -17.23 -6.10
N GLU A 113 -3.34 -18.01 -5.13
CA GLU A 113 -2.59 -17.56 -3.96
C GLU A 113 -1.20 -16.98 -4.31
N LEU A 114 -0.64 -17.31 -5.48
CA LEU A 114 0.70 -16.87 -5.90
C LEU A 114 0.67 -15.70 -6.91
N GLY A 115 -0.49 -15.13 -7.24
CA GLY A 115 -0.61 -14.18 -8.37
C GLY A 115 0.30 -12.95 -8.30
N VAL A 116 0.44 -12.33 -7.12
CA VAL A 116 1.34 -11.18 -6.92
C VAL A 116 2.81 -11.60 -6.98
N THR A 117 3.15 -12.74 -6.36
CA THR A 117 4.48 -13.35 -6.41
C THR A 117 4.96 -13.56 -7.83
N PHE A 118 4.12 -14.14 -8.68
CA PHE A 118 4.48 -14.39 -10.07
C PHE A 118 4.68 -13.10 -10.88
N THR A 119 3.90 -12.06 -10.59
CA THR A 119 4.07 -10.75 -11.26
C THR A 119 5.45 -10.17 -10.99
N LYS A 120 5.93 -10.30 -9.75
CA LYS A 120 7.27 -9.84 -9.35
C LYS A 120 8.38 -10.56 -10.10
N LEU A 121 8.25 -11.86 -10.38
CA LEU A 121 9.26 -12.63 -11.11
C LEU A 121 9.51 -12.12 -12.54
N HIS A 122 8.57 -11.40 -13.15
CA HIS A 122 8.79 -10.78 -14.46
C HIS A 122 9.93 -9.75 -14.45
N CYS A 123 10.42 -9.33 -13.28
CA CYS A 123 11.62 -8.50 -13.18
C CYS A 123 12.84 -9.19 -13.83
N TRP A 124 12.92 -10.53 -13.82
CA TRP A 124 13.97 -11.29 -14.52
C TRP A 124 13.87 -11.23 -16.05
N ARG A 125 12.73 -10.84 -16.62
CA ARG A 125 12.55 -10.74 -18.07
C ARG A 125 13.04 -9.43 -18.67
N LEU A 126 13.48 -8.48 -17.82
CA LEU A 126 14.01 -7.19 -18.25
C LEU A 126 15.46 -7.32 -18.81
N VAL A 127 15.64 -8.19 -19.81
CA VAL A 127 16.94 -8.58 -20.39
C VAL A 127 17.65 -7.47 -21.16
N GLN A 128 17.02 -6.30 -21.31
CA GLN A 128 17.68 -5.08 -21.77
C GLN A 128 18.68 -4.52 -20.75
N PHE A 129 18.57 -4.91 -19.48
CA PHE A 129 19.51 -4.52 -18.42
C PHE A 129 20.47 -5.66 -18.08
N LYS A 130 21.72 -5.31 -17.77
CA LYS A 130 22.75 -6.25 -17.31
C LYS A 130 22.63 -6.58 -15.82
N LYS A 131 22.08 -5.65 -15.03
CA LYS A 131 21.90 -5.83 -13.59
C LYS A 131 20.79 -4.92 -13.09
N CYS A 132 20.01 -5.44 -12.16
CA CYS A 132 18.91 -4.71 -11.57
C CYS A 132 18.93 -4.82 -10.05
N VAL A 133 18.40 -3.79 -9.39
CA VAL A 133 18.05 -3.84 -7.97
C VAL A 133 16.54 -3.76 -7.88
N PHE A 134 15.91 -4.85 -7.44
CA PHE A 134 14.49 -4.85 -7.15
C PHE A 134 14.25 -4.14 -5.82
N MET A 135 13.20 -3.33 -5.75
CA MET A 135 12.73 -2.65 -4.54
C MET A 135 11.20 -2.69 -4.48
N ASP A 136 10.61 -3.23 -3.40
CA ASP A 136 9.15 -3.18 -3.20
C ASP A 136 8.66 -1.71 -3.16
N SER A 137 7.44 -1.47 -3.61
CA SER A 137 6.84 -0.12 -3.69
C SER A 137 6.53 0.50 -2.32
N ASP A 138 6.64 -0.27 -1.23
CA ASP A 138 6.59 0.19 0.16
C ASP A 138 7.98 0.38 0.78
N THR A 139 9.01 0.58 -0.06
CA THR A 139 10.33 1.05 0.36
C THR A 139 10.51 2.54 0.09
N MET A 140 11.46 3.17 0.78
CA MET A 140 11.86 4.56 0.56
C MET A 140 13.37 4.73 0.72
N VAL A 141 13.99 5.42 -0.23
CA VAL A 141 15.43 5.68 -0.22
C VAL A 141 15.74 6.97 0.54
N LEU A 142 16.66 6.88 1.49
CA LEU A 142 17.16 7.99 2.29
C LEU A 142 18.48 8.54 1.73
N GLN A 143 19.37 7.66 1.29
CA GLN A 143 20.70 7.98 0.78
C GLN A 143 20.99 7.19 -0.49
N ASN A 144 21.87 7.71 -1.35
CA ASN A 144 22.27 7.03 -2.58
C ASN A 144 22.82 5.63 -2.26
N CYS A 145 22.34 4.61 -2.99
CA CYS A 145 22.71 3.20 -2.81
C CYS A 145 23.13 2.54 -4.13
N ASP A 146 23.63 3.34 -5.05
CA ASP A 146 24.08 2.90 -6.37
C ASP A 146 25.24 1.90 -6.33
N GLU A 147 25.97 1.82 -5.22
CA GLU A 147 26.98 0.77 -5.02
C GLU A 147 26.39 -0.64 -4.96
N LEU A 148 25.06 -0.81 -4.80
CA LEU A 148 24.39 -2.11 -4.87
C LEU A 148 24.62 -2.81 -6.22
N PHE A 149 24.78 -2.06 -7.31
CA PHE A 149 25.07 -2.62 -8.63
C PHE A 149 26.46 -3.26 -8.74
N SER A 150 27.33 -3.08 -7.74
CA SER A 150 28.59 -3.85 -7.65
C SER A 150 28.39 -5.30 -7.16
N ARG A 151 27.21 -5.66 -6.67
CA ARG A 151 26.91 -6.97 -6.06
C ARG A 151 26.44 -8.00 -7.09
N ASP A 152 26.64 -9.28 -6.77
CA ASP A 152 26.26 -10.39 -7.64
C ASP A 152 24.84 -10.91 -7.33
N GLU A 153 24.27 -11.67 -8.25
CA GLU A 153 23.01 -12.38 -8.00
C GLU A 153 23.24 -13.63 -7.11
N LEU A 154 22.38 -13.92 -6.13
CA LEU A 154 21.34 -13.09 -5.54
C LEU A 154 21.94 -12.42 -4.30
N SER A 155 21.93 -11.08 -4.23
CA SER A 155 22.35 -10.36 -3.02
C SER A 155 21.17 -9.66 -2.37
N ALA A 156 20.94 -9.90 -1.09
CA ALA A 156 19.77 -9.40 -0.36
C ALA A 156 20.10 -9.20 1.13
N VAL A 157 19.20 -8.54 1.85
CA VAL A 157 19.34 -8.29 3.29
C VAL A 157 18.70 -9.45 4.09
N PRO A 158 19.32 -9.93 5.19
CA PRO A 158 18.68 -10.90 6.08
C PRO A 158 17.31 -10.43 6.58
N ASP A 159 16.34 -11.34 6.61
CA ASP A 159 15.03 -11.09 7.19
C ASP A 159 15.11 -10.93 8.71
N VAL A 160 14.34 -9.97 9.26
CA VAL A 160 14.37 -9.68 10.71
C VAL A 160 13.71 -10.76 11.55
N GLY A 161 12.78 -11.52 10.97
CA GLY A 161 12.07 -12.61 11.65
C GLY A 161 12.88 -13.89 11.63
N TRP A 162 13.34 -14.30 10.44
CA TRP A 162 14.16 -15.50 10.26
C TRP A 162 15.45 -15.17 9.48
N PRO A 163 16.57 -14.83 10.16
CA PRO A 163 17.77 -14.30 9.51
C PRO A 163 18.51 -15.24 8.54
N ASP A 164 18.22 -16.54 8.57
CA ASP A 164 18.73 -17.48 7.56
C ASP A 164 17.95 -17.38 6.23
N CYS A 165 16.85 -16.64 6.22
CA CYS A 165 16.18 -16.21 5.01
C CYS A 165 16.56 -14.76 4.71
N PHE A 166 16.61 -14.40 3.44
CA PHE A 166 16.68 -13.01 3.03
C PHE A 166 15.28 -12.41 2.87
N ASN A 167 15.18 -11.12 3.11
CA ASN A 167 13.99 -10.34 2.79
C ASN A 167 13.96 -10.01 1.29
N SER A 168 12.87 -10.33 0.61
CA SER A 168 12.74 -10.11 -0.85
C SER A 168 12.31 -8.69 -1.23
N GLY A 169 12.19 -7.77 -0.25
CA GLY A 169 11.81 -6.39 -0.51
C GLY A 169 12.90 -5.56 -1.18
N VAL A 170 14.17 -5.92 -0.99
CA VAL A 170 15.30 -5.33 -1.72
C VAL A 170 16.31 -6.42 -2.05
N PHE A 171 16.59 -6.62 -3.34
CA PHE A 171 17.62 -7.57 -3.79
C PHE A 171 18.25 -7.19 -5.12
N VAL A 172 19.51 -7.60 -5.30
CA VAL A 172 20.28 -7.45 -6.54
C VAL A 172 20.21 -8.73 -7.34
N TYR A 173 19.87 -8.62 -8.62
CA TYR A 173 19.70 -9.76 -9.51
C TYR A 173 20.17 -9.44 -10.93
N VAL A 174 20.30 -10.47 -11.76
CA VAL A 174 20.68 -10.38 -13.17
C VAL A 174 19.50 -10.83 -14.02
N PRO A 175 18.87 -9.94 -14.82
CA PRO A 175 17.81 -10.33 -15.72
C PRO A 175 18.24 -11.46 -16.66
N SER A 176 17.42 -12.50 -16.74
CA SER A 176 17.69 -13.73 -17.47
C SER A 176 16.38 -14.47 -17.71
N GLU A 177 16.01 -14.64 -18.99
CA GLU A 177 14.87 -15.49 -19.39
C GLU A 177 15.05 -16.94 -18.89
N ALA A 178 16.29 -17.44 -18.82
CA ALA A 178 16.54 -18.78 -18.27
C ALA A 178 16.24 -18.86 -16.77
N THR A 179 16.62 -17.83 -16.01
CA THR A 179 16.34 -17.76 -14.56
C THR A 179 14.85 -17.58 -14.31
N PHE A 180 14.16 -16.74 -15.09
CA PHE A 180 12.71 -16.60 -15.06
C PHE A 180 12.02 -17.95 -15.26
N ASN A 181 12.30 -18.64 -16.37
CA ASN A 181 11.66 -19.93 -16.68
C ASN A 181 11.94 -20.99 -15.60
N ALA A 182 13.16 -20.99 -15.03
CA ALA A 182 13.52 -21.89 -13.94
C ALA A 182 12.75 -21.57 -12.64
N LEU A 183 12.58 -20.29 -12.30
CA LEU A 183 11.77 -19.86 -11.16
C LEU A 183 10.29 -20.23 -11.33
N ILE A 184 9.73 -20.05 -12.52
CA ILE A 184 8.34 -20.43 -12.82
C ILE A 184 8.15 -21.95 -12.69
N ALA A 185 9.04 -22.75 -13.29
CA ALA A 185 8.98 -24.21 -13.17
C ALA A 185 9.15 -24.67 -11.72
N PHE A 186 10.06 -24.03 -10.97
CA PHE A 186 10.27 -24.34 -9.56
C PHE A 186 9.02 -24.01 -8.72
N ALA A 187 8.35 -22.90 -8.99
CA ALA A 187 7.13 -22.49 -8.32
C ALA A 187 5.95 -23.44 -8.62
N ASP A 188 5.83 -23.95 -9.85
CA ASP A 188 4.81 -24.93 -10.22
C ASP A 188 5.00 -26.26 -9.46
N GLU A 189 6.26 -26.70 -9.32
CA GLU A 189 6.60 -27.95 -8.64
C GLU A 189 6.54 -27.85 -7.11
N HIS A 190 7.06 -26.77 -6.53
CA HIS A 190 7.31 -26.66 -5.08
C HIS A 190 6.39 -25.65 -4.37
N GLY A 191 5.73 -24.76 -5.10
CA GLY A 191 5.02 -23.62 -4.54
C GLY A 191 5.95 -22.66 -3.79
N SER A 192 5.37 -21.93 -2.84
CA SER A 192 6.09 -21.07 -1.89
C SER A 192 5.71 -21.43 -0.46
N PHE A 193 6.69 -21.57 0.45
CA PHE A 193 6.40 -21.95 1.84
C PHE A 193 5.62 -20.88 2.61
N ASP A 194 5.72 -19.61 2.25
CA ASP A 194 4.98 -18.50 2.87
C ASP A 194 3.80 -18.02 2.00
N GLY A 195 3.58 -18.66 0.84
CA GLY A 195 2.59 -18.26 -0.16
C GLY A 195 2.96 -16.98 -0.92
N GLY A 196 4.13 -16.39 -0.65
CA GLY A 196 4.62 -15.16 -1.25
C GLY A 196 5.89 -15.34 -2.09
N ASP A 197 6.44 -14.24 -2.60
CA ASP A 197 7.70 -14.27 -3.36
C ASP A 197 8.91 -14.53 -2.48
N GLN A 198 8.89 -14.07 -1.23
CA GLN A 198 10.01 -14.28 -0.31
C GLN A 198 10.26 -15.77 -0.09
N GLY A 199 9.22 -16.56 0.17
CA GLY A 199 9.38 -17.99 0.37
C GLY A 199 9.93 -18.71 -0.86
N LEU A 200 9.34 -18.43 -2.03
CA LEU A 200 9.77 -19.01 -3.30
C LEU A 200 11.24 -18.67 -3.61
N LEU A 201 11.62 -17.39 -3.50
CA LEU A 201 12.97 -16.94 -3.79
C LEU A 201 13.97 -17.53 -2.81
N ASN A 202 13.65 -17.64 -1.53
CA ASN A 202 14.51 -18.30 -0.54
C ASN A 202 14.67 -19.80 -0.80
N GLN A 203 13.62 -20.49 -1.29
CA GLN A 203 13.73 -21.90 -1.66
C GLN A 203 14.60 -22.10 -2.90
N TYR A 204 14.43 -21.25 -3.92
CA TYR A 204 15.20 -21.33 -5.16
C TYR A 204 16.67 -20.93 -4.94
N PHE A 205 16.93 -19.80 -4.28
CA PHE A 205 18.26 -19.32 -3.91
C PHE A 205 18.67 -19.80 -2.50
N SER A 206 18.46 -21.10 -2.24
CA SER A 206 18.65 -21.72 -0.93
C SER A 206 20.09 -21.73 -0.41
N ASP A 207 21.07 -21.45 -1.26
CA ASP A 207 22.48 -21.33 -0.88
C ASP A 207 22.86 -19.93 -0.35
N TRP A 208 21.95 -18.95 -0.37
CA TRP A 208 22.21 -17.57 0.03
C TRP A 208 22.78 -17.45 1.46
N SER A 209 22.24 -18.17 2.44
CA SER A 209 22.64 -18.05 3.85
C SER A 209 24.01 -18.65 4.17
N THR A 210 24.53 -19.55 3.32
CA THR A 210 25.70 -20.37 3.66
C THR A 210 26.87 -20.23 2.70
N LYS A 211 26.66 -19.79 1.45
CA LYS A 211 27.67 -19.89 0.40
C LYS A 211 28.66 -18.72 0.33
N ASP A 212 28.17 -17.48 0.35
CA ASP A 212 28.99 -16.30 0.10
C ASP A 212 28.51 -15.08 0.90
N ILE A 213 29.34 -14.60 1.81
CA ILE A 213 29.04 -13.43 2.64
C ILE A 213 28.87 -12.15 1.82
N ASN A 214 29.45 -12.06 0.62
CA ASN A 214 29.31 -10.87 -0.23
C ASN A 214 27.86 -10.66 -0.73
N ARG A 215 27.07 -11.73 -0.72
CA ARG A 215 25.63 -11.74 -1.05
C ARG A 215 24.74 -11.27 0.11
N HIS A 216 25.30 -11.13 1.30
CA HIS A 216 24.61 -10.57 2.46
C HIS A 216 24.77 -9.06 2.43
N LEU A 217 23.72 -8.38 2.02
CA LEU A 217 23.67 -6.92 2.09
C LEU A 217 23.53 -6.49 3.55
N SER A 218 24.16 -5.37 3.88
CA SER A 218 24.00 -4.76 5.20
C SER A 218 22.53 -4.37 5.44
N PHE A 219 22.08 -4.51 6.68
CA PHE A 219 20.71 -4.20 7.08
C PHE A 219 20.24 -2.78 6.71
N ILE A 220 21.18 -1.84 6.57
CA ILE A 220 20.91 -0.46 6.16
C ILE A 220 20.32 -0.32 4.74
N TYR A 221 20.45 -1.35 3.89
CA TYR A 221 19.91 -1.37 2.52
C TYR A 221 18.48 -1.90 2.44
N ASN A 222 17.91 -2.38 3.55
CA ASN A 222 16.52 -2.81 3.62
C ASN A 222 16.04 -2.80 5.09
N MET A 223 16.16 -1.64 5.75
CA MET A 223 15.88 -1.56 7.18
C MET A 223 14.36 -1.55 7.40
N ASN A 224 13.85 -2.56 8.11
CA ASN A 224 12.46 -2.57 8.55
C ASN A 224 12.17 -1.34 9.44
N ALA A 225 11.18 -0.54 9.07
CA ALA A 225 10.79 0.68 9.79
C ALA A 225 10.43 0.41 11.28
N ASN A 226 10.00 -0.81 11.61
CA ASN A 226 9.67 -1.23 12.97
C ASN A 226 10.88 -1.45 13.88
N VAL A 227 12.10 -1.44 13.36
CA VAL A 227 13.33 -1.68 14.14
C VAL A 227 13.54 -0.64 15.24
N ALA A 228 13.07 0.59 15.02
CA ALA A 228 13.08 1.63 16.04
C ALA A 228 12.36 1.20 17.33
N TYR A 229 11.40 0.28 17.24
CA TYR A 229 10.73 -0.33 18.38
C TYR A 229 11.39 -1.63 18.83
N THR A 230 11.69 -2.56 17.90
CA THR A 230 12.13 -3.91 18.27
C THR A 230 13.57 -3.97 18.80
N TYR A 231 14.48 -3.11 18.31
CA TYR A 231 15.85 -3.05 18.79
C TYR A 231 16.40 -1.61 18.83
N LEU A 232 15.75 -0.78 19.65
CA LEU A 232 16.04 0.65 19.78
C LEU A 232 17.52 1.01 20.01
N PRO A 233 18.31 0.29 20.84
CA PRO A 233 19.76 0.57 20.98
C PRO A 233 20.53 0.48 19.66
N ALA A 234 20.27 -0.56 18.86
CA ALA A 234 20.90 -0.71 17.55
C ALA A 234 20.43 0.39 16.59
N TYR A 235 19.14 0.71 16.59
CA TYR A 235 18.62 1.83 15.80
C TYR A 235 19.31 3.16 16.18
N ARG A 236 19.44 3.48 17.46
CA ARG A 236 20.15 4.71 17.92
C ARG A 236 21.61 4.76 17.47
N GLN A 237 22.27 3.62 17.42
CA GLN A 237 23.66 3.52 17.00
C GLN A 237 23.83 3.65 15.46
N PHE A 238 22.98 2.98 14.68
CA PHE A 238 23.21 2.76 13.24
C PHE A 238 22.23 3.48 12.31
N SER A 239 21.16 4.11 12.82
CA SER A 239 20.10 4.77 12.01
C SER A 239 20.62 5.84 11.05
N LYS A 240 21.75 6.49 11.36
CA LYS A 240 22.35 7.52 10.51
C LYS A 240 22.90 6.96 9.19
N ASP A 241 23.25 5.68 9.18
CA ASP A 241 23.82 5.00 8.01
C ASP A 241 22.73 4.34 7.14
N VAL A 242 21.46 4.40 7.56
CA VAL A 242 20.34 3.80 6.84
C VAL A 242 20.19 4.43 5.47
N LYS A 243 20.18 3.59 4.43
CA LYS A 243 20.02 3.99 3.04
C LYS A 243 18.63 3.73 2.51
N VAL A 244 17.99 2.65 2.94
CA VAL A 244 16.63 2.28 2.52
C VAL A 244 15.82 1.87 3.74
N VAL A 245 14.59 2.38 3.81
CA VAL A 245 13.59 2.01 4.81
C VAL A 245 12.50 1.19 4.13
N HIS A 246 12.07 0.09 4.77
CA HIS A 246 10.98 -0.77 4.31
C HIS A 246 9.82 -0.73 5.29
N PHE A 247 8.64 -0.31 4.82
CA PHE A 247 7.42 -0.20 5.59
C PHE A 247 6.66 -1.54 5.62
N LEU A 248 7.30 -2.54 6.23
CA LEU A 248 6.73 -3.87 6.44
C LEU A 248 5.52 -3.83 7.36
N GLY A 249 4.57 -4.73 7.09
CA GLY A 249 3.31 -4.86 7.84
C GLY A 249 2.09 -4.46 7.02
N SER A 250 0.91 -4.60 7.63
CA SER A 250 -0.38 -4.34 6.97
C SER A 250 -0.70 -2.86 6.80
N LEU A 251 -0.10 -2.00 7.62
CA LEU A 251 -0.26 -0.55 7.51
C LEU A 251 0.90 0.00 6.69
N LYS A 252 0.56 0.53 5.52
CA LYS A 252 1.49 1.14 4.59
C LYS A 252 1.48 2.65 4.81
N PRO A 253 2.49 3.39 4.34
CA PRO A 253 2.58 4.84 4.56
C PRO A 253 1.31 5.61 4.12
N TRP A 254 0.73 5.24 2.98
CA TRP A 254 -0.50 5.82 2.43
C TRP A 254 -1.77 5.52 3.25
N HIS A 255 -1.74 4.58 4.20
CA HIS A 255 -2.85 4.32 5.11
C HIS A 255 -2.88 5.28 6.32
N HIS A 256 -1.84 6.09 6.52
CA HIS A 256 -1.80 7.07 7.60
C HIS A 256 -2.48 8.37 7.21
N SER A 257 -3.09 9.07 8.17
CA SER A 257 -3.65 10.39 7.91
C SER A 257 -2.57 11.46 7.96
N PHE A 258 -2.64 12.46 7.07
CA PHE A 258 -1.73 13.60 7.06
C PHE A 258 -2.50 14.89 7.29
N SER A 259 -2.11 15.63 8.32
CA SER A 259 -2.77 16.89 8.68
C SER A 259 -2.20 18.03 7.83
N LEU A 260 -2.97 18.49 6.84
CA LEU A 260 -2.57 19.62 5.98
C LEU A 260 -2.39 20.95 6.74
N ILE A 261 -2.98 21.07 7.93
CA ILE A 261 -2.86 22.27 8.78
C ILE A 261 -1.51 22.28 9.49
N THR A 262 -1.11 21.14 10.04
CA THR A 262 0.13 21.03 10.82
C THR A 262 1.33 20.60 9.98
N GLY A 263 1.07 20.06 8.79
CA GLY A 263 2.09 19.42 7.94
C GLY A 263 2.67 18.18 8.60
N GLN A 264 1.92 17.47 9.44
CA GLN A 264 2.39 16.29 10.18
C GLN A 264 1.53 15.05 9.88
N VAL A 265 2.19 13.90 9.79
CA VAL A 265 1.52 12.60 9.78
C VAL A 265 0.94 12.29 11.15
N GLU A 266 -0.29 11.79 11.18
CA GLU A 266 -0.94 11.29 12.39
C GLU A 266 -0.54 9.83 12.62
N THR A 267 0.37 9.62 13.58
CA THR A 267 0.69 8.28 14.08
C THR A 267 -0.11 7.99 15.34
N ARG A 268 -0.60 6.75 15.47
CA ARG A 268 -1.34 6.28 16.66
C ARG A 268 -0.72 4.99 17.17
N GLY A 269 -0.58 4.87 18.49
CA GLY A 269 -0.14 3.65 19.18
C GLY A 269 1.17 3.09 18.62
N GLU A 270 1.09 1.88 18.07
CA GLU A 270 2.21 1.07 17.56
C GLU A 270 2.93 1.65 16.33
N THR A 271 2.58 2.83 15.82
CA THR A 271 3.29 3.44 14.68
C THR A 271 4.10 4.68 15.05
N GLN A 272 4.11 5.05 16.33
CA GLN A 272 4.80 6.25 16.81
C GLN A 272 6.33 6.17 16.63
N HIS A 273 6.93 4.98 16.74
CA HIS A 273 8.37 4.80 16.51
C HIS A 273 8.78 5.01 15.05
N MET A 274 7.84 4.91 14.11
CA MET A 274 8.08 5.14 12.69
C MET A 274 7.83 6.60 12.26
N HIS A 275 7.41 7.48 13.19
CA HIS A 275 6.94 8.83 12.87
C HIS A 275 7.90 9.59 11.95
N GLY A 276 9.21 9.57 12.23
CA GLY A 276 10.20 10.28 11.40
C GLY A 276 10.25 9.77 9.95
N HIS A 277 10.16 8.45 9.74
CA HIS A 277 10.17 7.86 8.40
C HIS A 277 8.83 8.06 7.68
N LEU A 278 7.71 7.92 8.38
CA LEU A 278 6.38 8.19 7.83
C LEU A 278 6.22 9.66 7.45
N GLN A 279 6.68 10.57 8.30
CA GLN A 279 6.67 12.01 8.04
C GLN A 279 7.42 12.32 6.75
N PHE A 280 8.61 11.75 6.57
CA PHE A 280 9.41 11.99 5.37
C PHE A 280 8.78 11.40 4.10
N TRP A 281 8.15 10.23 4.20
CA TRP A 281 7.37 9.65 3.11
C TRP A 281 6.23 10.59 2.69
N TRP A 282 5.49 11.14 3.66
CA TRP A 282 4.40 12.07 3.42
C TRP A 282 4.86 13.41 2.86
N GLU A 283 6.01 13.92 3.29
CA GLU A 283 6.61 15.13 2.71
C GLU A 283 6.92 14.93 1.22
N LEU A 284 7.57 13.81 0.85
CA LEU A 284 7.81 13.47 -0.56
C LEU A 284 6.51 13.34 -1.35
N PHE A 285 5.52 12.67 -0.77
CA PHE A 285 4.22 12.48 -1.38
C PHE A 285 3.51 13.82 -1.65
N MET A 286 3.38 14.66 -0.62
CA MET A 286 2.69 15.94 -0.73
C MET A 286 3.42 16.95 -1.63
N THR A 287 4.75 16.89 -1.71
CA THR A 287 5.52 17.79 -2.57
C THR A 287 5.53 17.33 -4.03
N ASN A 288 5.70 16.04 -4.30
CA ASN A 288 6.02 15.57 -5.66
C ASN A 288 4.91 14.73 -6.31
N VAL A 289 4.09 14.05 -5.51
CA VAL A 289 3.09 13.10 -6.01
C VAL A 289 1.69 13.74 -6.02
N GLN A 290 1.22 14.18 -4.86
CA GLN A 290 -0.14 14.70 -4.67
C GLN A 290 -0.53 15.82 -5.65
N PRO A 291 0.32 16.82 -5.95
CA PRO A 291 -0.03 17.89 -6.88
C PRO A 291 -0.30 17.43 -8.31
N ASN A 292 0.20 16.25 -8.68
CA ASN A 292 0.06 15.68 -10.01
C ASN A 292 -1.03 14.60 -10.09
N LEU A 293 -1.64 14.18 -8.97
CA LEU A 293 -2.65 13.12 -8.97
C LEU A 293 -3.95 13.57 -9.64
N PHE A 294 -4.56 12.65 -10.38
CA PHE A 294 -5.86 12.85 -11.01
C PHE A 294 -7.01 12.39 -10.10
N PRO A 295 -8.13 13.12 -10.00
CA PRO A 295 -9.36 12.66 -9.36
C PRO A 295 -9.91 11.34 -9.92
N GLU A 296 -9.58 11.02 -11.16
CA GLU A 296 -9.98 9.83 -11.90
C GLU A 296 -9.13 8.58 -11.62
N CYS A 297 -8.07 8.70 -10.81
CA CYS A 297 -7.36 7.53 -10.28
C CYS A 297 -8.29 6.67 -9.41
N ALA A 298 -8.07 5.36 -9.38
CA ALA A 298 -8.91 4.42 -8.64
C ALA A 298 -8.63 4.44 -7.13
N GLY A 299 -9.66 4.14 -6.33
CA GLY A 299 -9.56 3.90 -4.90
C GLY A 299 -8.88 5.04 -4.13
N LEU A 300 -7.96 4.66 -3.24
CA LEU A 300 -7.24 5.59 -2.36
C LEU A 300 -6.48 6.68 -3.13
N ALA A 301 -5.96 6.37 -4.32
CA ALA A 301 -5.24 7.35 -5.14
C ALA A 301 -6.16 8.52 -5.58
N GLY A 302 -7.39 8.22 -5.98
CA GLY A 302 -8.40 9.23 -6.32
C GLY A 302 -8.95 9.98 -5.12
N GLU A 303 -8.89 9.40 -3.91
CA GLU A 303 -9.21 10.10 -2.67
C GLU A 303 -8.09 11.09 -2.28
N MET A 304 -6.83 10.65 -2.38
CA MET A 304 -5.65 11.46 -2.04
C MET A 304 -5.46 12.66 -2.98
N SER A 305 -5.87 12.57 -4.25
CA SER A 305 -5.84 13.71 -5.18
C SER A 305 -6.72 14.88 -4.73
N LYS A 306 -7.75 14.62 -3.93
CA LYS A 306 -8.70 15.62 -3.43
C LYS A 306 -8.24 16.31 -2.15
N LEU A 307 -7.08 15.93 -1.61
CA LEU A 307 -6.49 16.58 -0.44
C LEU A 307 -6.20 18.05 -0.74
N THR A 308 -7.04 18.92 -0.19
CA THR A 308 -6.93 20.37 -0.32
C THR A 308 -7.09 21.02 1.04
N ILE A 309 -6.38 22.12 1.28
CA ILE A 309 -6.56 22.91 2.49
C ILE A 309 -7.92 23.61 2.37
N LYS A 310 -8.93 23.10 3.08
CA LYS A 310 -10.20 23.80 3.22
C LYS A 310 -9.99 25.12 3.98
N THR A 311 -10.57 26.20 3.48
CA THR A 311 -10.58 27.49 4.16
C THR A 311 -11.35 27.38 5.49
N ALA A 312 -11.06 28.27 6.45
CA ALA A 312 -11.76 28.32 7.74
C ALA A 312 -13.29 28.51 7.58
N GLU A 313 -13.74 29.04 6.44
CA GLU A 313 -15.14 29.24 6.08
C GLU A 313 -15.81 27.93 5.62
N GLU A 314 -15.10 27.10 4.83
CA GLU A 314 -15.56 25.78 4.36
C GLU A 314 -15.62 24.73 5.47
N LEU A 315 -14.71 24.82 6.45
CA LEU A 315 -14.73 24.00 7.68
C LEU A 315 -15.93 24.30 8.58
N ARG A 316 -16.48 25.53 8.55
CA ARG A 316 -17.69 25.90 9.31
C ARG A 316 -18.97 25.40 8.66
N GLN A 317 -18.95 25.09 7.36
CA GLN A 317 -20.13 24.64 6.60
C GLN A 317 -20.30 23.12 6.56
N SER A 318 -19.31 22.34 7.02
CA SER A 318 -19.33 20.87 6.93
C SER A 318 -19.09 20.16 8.29
N PRO A 319 -20.04 20.18 9.24
CA PRO A 319 -19.91 19.42 10.49
C PRO A 319 -19.94 17.89 10.29
N THR A 320 -20.36 17.41 9.12
CA THR A 320 -20.63 15.98 8.86
C THR A 320 -19.50 15.21 8.17
N GLU A 321 -18.47 15.88 7.66
CA GLU A 321 -17.42 15.21 6.84
C GLU A 321 -16.19 14.77 7.63
N GLN A 322 -16.07 15.15 8.90
CA GLN A 322 -14.94 14.75 9.76
C GLN A 322 -14.99 13.27 10.20
N ALA A 323 -15.99 12.50 9.75
CA ALA A 323 -16.13 11.07 10.02
C ALA A 323 -16.11 10.18 8.76
N MET A 324 -15.80 10.72 7.56
CA MET A 324 -15.95 10.00 6.29
C MET A 324 -14.67 9.96 5.42
N TYR A 325 -13.54 9.52 5.97
CA TYR A 325 -12.36 9.19 5.15
C TYR A 325 -11.92 7.74 5.33
N GLY A 326 -12.87 6.85 5.07
CA GLY A 326 -12.64 5.45 4.77
C GLY A 326 -13.73 5.00 3.81
N GLY A 327 -13.40 4.82 2.54
CA GLY A 327 -14.32 4.30 1.53
C GLY A 327 -14.88 2.92 1.88
N SER A 328 -15.72 2.36 1.00
CA SER A 328 -16.33 1.03 1.19
C SER A 328 -15.30 -0.07 1.38
N GLU A 329 -14.12 0.05 0.77
CA GLU A 329 -13.02 -0.91 0.90
C GLU A 329 -12.32 -0.80 2.26
N ALA A 330 -12.03 0.42 2.74
CA ALA A 330 -11.48 0.61 4.08
C ALA A 330 -12.46 0.14 5.17
N ARG A 331 -13.76 0.34 4.95
CA ARG A 331 -14.82 -0.16 5.83
C ARG A 331 -14.94 -1.70 5.77
N GLN A 332 -14.88 -2.30 4.58
CA GLN A 332 -14.84 -3.76 4.43
C GLN A 332 -13.60 -4.35 5.12
N PHE A 333 -12.44 -3.73 4.94
CA PHE A 333 -11.18 -4.12 5.55
C PHE A 333 -11.16 -3.97 7.08
N ALA A 334 -11.95 -3.04 7.63
CA ALA A 334 -12.18 -2.91 9.08
C ALA A 334 -13.08 -4.05 9.62
N TRP A 335 -14.10 -4.44 8.85
CA TRP A 335 -14.95 -5.60 9.17
C TRP A 335 -14.19 -6.92 9.18
N GLU A 336 -13.37 -7.18 8.17
CA GLU A 336 -12.59 -8.42 8.03
C GLU A 336 -11.57 -8.63 9.17
N ARG A 337 -11.22 -7.56 9.91
CA ARG A 337 -10.28 -7.59 11.04
C ARG A 337 -10.93 -7.33 12.39
N GLY A 338 -12.26 -7.36 12.46
CA GLY A 338 -13.01 -7.20 13.71
C GLY A 338 -12.98 -5.80 14.32
N GLN A 339 -12.50 -4.78 13.57
CA GLN A 339 -12.44 -3.38 13.98
C GLN A 339 -13.69 -2.62 13.48
N ILE A 340 -14.86 -3.16 13.82
CA ILE A 340 -16.16 -2.66 13.34
C ILE A 340 -16.52 -1.37 14.08
N ASP A 341 -16.99 -0.35 13.35
CA ASP A 341 -17.45 0.91 13.94
C ASP A 341 -18.86 0.77 14.51
N TYR A 342 -18.96 0.10 15.66
CA TYR A 342 -20.23 -0.20 16.33
C TYR A 342 -21.01 1.05 16.79
N LEU A 343 -20.40 2.24 16.78
CA LEU A 343 -21.01 3.49 17.24
C LEU A 343 -21.31 4.48 16.11
N GLY A 344 -20.84 4.22 14.87
CA GLY A 344 -21.05 5.08 13.72
C GLY A 344 -21.61 4.34 12.51
N ALA A 345 -20.81 4.20 11.45
CA ALA A 345 -21.27 3.70 10.16
C ALA A 345 -21.72 2.22 10.18
N ASP A 346 -21.31 1.47 11.20
CA ASP A 346 -21.64 0.06 11.44
C ASP A 346 -22.45 -0.16 12.72
N ALA A 347 -23.05 0.91 13.24
CA ALA A 347 -23.99 0.80 14.36
C ALA A 347 -25.15 -0.14 14.00
N PHE A 348 -25.63 -0.88 15.02
CA PHE A 348 -26.71 -1.86 14.88
C PHE A 348 -27.94 -1.27 14.18
N GLU A 349 -28.32 -0.04 14.51
CA GLU A 349 -29.47 0.65 13.91
C GLU A 349 -29.31 0.83 12.38
N ASN A 350 -28.10 1.13 11.92
CA ASN A 350 -27.80 1.32 10.50
C ASN A 350 -27.79 -0.01 9.73
N ILE A 351 -27.27 -1.07 10.36
CA ILE A 351 -27.26 -2.43 9.80
C ILE A 351 -28.70 -2.96 9.72
N GLN A 352 -29.47 -2.83 10.80
CA GLN A 352 -30.88 -3.23 10.87
C GLN A 352 -31.69 -2.53 9.80
N LYS A 353 -31.54 -1.21 9.65
CA LYS A 353 -32.25 -0.43 8.62
C LYS A 353 -31.95 -0.91 7.20
N LYS A 354 -30.69 -1.28 6.91
CA LYS A 354 -30.31 -1.84 5.60
C LYS A 354 -30.93 -3.21 5.37
N LEU A 355 -30.93 -4.09 6.38
CA LEU A 355 -31.56 -5.41 6.30
C LEU A 355 -33.07 -5.28 6.09
N ASP A 356 -33.73 -4.40 6.83
CA ASP A 356 -35.18 -4.15 6.69
C ASP A 356 -35.52 -3.63 5.28
N THR A 357 -34.65 -2.77 4.71
CA THR A 357 -34.79 -2.29 3.33
C THR A 357 -34.59 -3.41 2.30
N ALA A 358 -33.66 -4.33 2.54
CA ALA A 358 -33.38 -5.46 1.65
C ALA A 358 -34.42 -6.58 1.73
N ILE A 359 -35.12 -6.72 2.87
CA ILE A 359 -36.11 -7.76 3.12
C ILE A 359 -37.53 -7.34 2.69
N THR A 360 -37.78 -6.04 2.49
CA THR A 360 -39.10 -5.54 2.04
C THR A 360 -39.22 -5.64 0.51
N PRO A 361 -40.11 -6.49 -0.04
CA PRO A 361 -40.33 -6.53 -1.49
C PRO A 361 -40.96 -5.22 -1.99
N PRO A 362 -40.68 -4.80 -3.25
CA PRO A 362 -41.31 -3.61 -3.81
C PRO A 362 -42.83 -3.81 -3.87
N SER A 363 -43.58 -2.95 -3.20
CA SER A 363 -45.04 -2.92 -3.31
C SER A 363 -45.43 -2.53 -4.74
N GLU A 364 -46.17 -3.41 -5.43
CA GLU A 364 -46.77 -3.10 -6.72
C GLU A 364 -47.64 -1.82 -6.64
N PRO A 365 -47.66 -0.99 -7.69
CA PRO A 365 -48.52 0.19 -7.72
C PRO A 365 -49.98 -0.26 -7.76
N VAL A 366 -50.78 0.19 -6.79
CA VAL A 366 -52.22 -0.06 -6.73
C VAL A 366 -52.90 0.64 -7.92
N THR A 367 -53.32 -0.15 -8.90
CA THR A 367 -54.22 0.26 -9.97
C THR A 367 -55.62 0.44 -9.38
N THR A 368 -56.10 1.68 -9.28
CA THR A 368 -57.47 2.01 -8.90
C THR A 368 -58.43 1.55 -10.00
N GLN A 369 -59.00 0.36 -9.86
CA GLN A 369 -60.19 -0.04 -10.63
C GLN A 369 -61.44 0.55 -9.99
N ALA A 370 -62.04 1.49 -10.71
CA ALA A 370 -63.38 2.00 -10.45
C ALA A 370 -64.43 0.97 -10.89
N HIS A 371 -65.40 0.68 -10.02
CA HIS A 371 -66.69 0.09 -10.42
C HIS A 371 -67.80 0.57 -9.46
N PRO A 372 -69.08 0.56 -9.88
CA PRO A 372 -69.89 1.77 -9.91
C PRO A 372 -70.97 1.80 -8.82
N GLU A 373 -71.55 2.99 -8.71
CA GLU A 373 -72.73 3.37 -7.94
C GLU A 373 -73.82 2.30 -7.77
N GLN A 374 -74.25 2.10 -6.52
CA GLN A 374 -75.64 1.81 -6.23
C GLN A 374 -76.20 2.83 -5.23
N ALA A 375 -77.29 3.46 -5.65
CA ALA A 375 -77.98 4.53 -4.97
C ALA A 375 -79.11 4.05 -4.05
N SER A 376 -79.40 4.92 -3.07
CA SER A 376 -80.64 5.03 -2.27
C SER A 376 -80.69 4.10 -1.03
N LYS A 377 -81.09 4.54 0.17
CA LYS A 377 -82.04 5.60 0.54
C LYS A 377 -82.03 5.86 2.07
N THR A 378 -82.27 7.13 2.44
CA THR A 378 -82.97 7.64 3.66
C THR A 378 -82.36 7.61 5.07
N LYS A 379 -82.01 8.84 5.52
CA LYS A 379 -82.43 9.58 6.74
C LYS A 379 -82.46 8.88 8.12
N GLY A 380 -81.69 9.47 9.06
CA GLY A 380 -82.27 10.10 10.25
C GLY A 380 -81.89 9.56 11.65
N ALA A 381 -81.28 10.46 12.44
CA ALA A 381 -81.28 10.57 13.91
C ALA A 381 -80.31 9.72 14.77
N GLN A 382 -79.56 10.45 15.62
CA GLN A 382 -78.64 10.03 16.69
C GLN A 382 -79.40 9.58 17.98
N PRO A 383 -78.75 9.42 19.16
CA PRO A 383 -77.99 8.25 19.63
C PRO A 383 -78.58 7.68 20.96
N LYS A 384 -78.21 6.45 21.38
CA LYS A 384 -77.96 6.05 22.80
C LYS A 384 -77.77 4.53 23.02
N GLN A 385 -76.70 4.23 23.75
CA GLN A 385 -76.53 3.31 24.90
C GLN A 385 -77.11 1.86 24.91
N GLN A 386 -76.16 0.94 25.10
CA GLN A 386 -76.07 -0.14 26.12
C GLN A 386 -77.10 -1.29 26.21
N LYS A 387 -76.50 -2.51 26.30
CA LYS A 387 -76.92 -3.75 27.02
C LYS A 387 -78.21 -4.39 26.49
N GLY A 388 -78.23 -5.63 25.98
CA GLY A 388 -77.57 -6.85 26.43
C GLY A 388 -78.53 -7.66 27.29
N VAL A 389 -79.24 -8.64 26.69
CA VAL A 389 -79.75 -9.88 27.32
C VAL A 389 -80.02 -10.91 26.21
N GLN A 390 -79.40 -12.10 26.37
CA GLN A 390 -79.80 -13.49 26.06
C GLN A 390 -81.06 -13.70 25.19
N LYS A 391 -81.07 -14.61 24.21
CA LYS A 391 -80.78 -16.05 24.35
C LYS A 391 -80.54 -16.68 22.98
#